data_AF-A0A967WKR6-F1
#
_entry.id   AF-A0A967WKR6-F1
#
_cell.length_a   1.000
_cell.length_b   1.000
_cell.length_c   1.000
_cell.angle_alpha   90.00
_cell.angle_beta   90.00
_cell.angle_gamma   90.00
#
_symmetry.space_group_name_H-M   'P 1'
#
loop_
_entity.id
_entity.type
_entity.pdbx_description
1 polymer ?
#
loop_
_entity_poly.entity_id
_entity_poly.type
_entity_poly.pdbx_seq_one_letter_code
_entity_poly.pdbx_strand_id
1 'polypeptide(L)'
;MSTHDLPQESELIVNGRKAAYCARRRLNGADLSNQDMEDMIQAATMAYWKHHREGRPIPFCFVCARQAAEKYFYRRILGRSPRSPLSLDAPTYDGGDSPYEWLAPSTLTSDDTLRLDWLSDEVLEGVLFEARVAAGYSKRCLSRTQGTIQTDKQIIRLAANGHTNASIAKLMGTTEGTIRNRRQRVRRLLEYLLPVDAIVDYDRTGGNHHRAREIQLTYPDQQKPVPTT
;
A
#
# COMPACT_ATOMS: atom_id res chain seq x y z
N MET A 1 -29.85 41.93 -38.23
CA MET A 1 -28.99 40.74 -38.08
C MET A 1 -28.39 40.79 -36.68
N SER A 2 -28.90 39.93 -35.78
CA SER A 2 -28.48 39.88 -34.38
C SER A 2 -27.17 39.10 -34.30
N THR A 3 -26.08 39.75 -33.94
CA THR A 3 -24.82 39.08 -33.57
C THR A 3 -25.06 38.41 -32.24
N HIS A 4 -25.21 37.08 -32.24
CA HIS A 4 -25.29 36.30 -31.02
C HIS A 4 -24.06 36.59 -30.14
N ASP A 5 -24.29 37.25 -29.01
CA ASP A 5 -23.32 37.34 -27.93
C ASP A 5 -22.99 35.92 -27.47
N LEU A 6 -21.79 35.44 -27.84
CA LEU A 6 -21.25 34.21 -27.30
C LEU A 6 -21.20 34.34 -25.78
N PRO A 7 -21.62 33.33 -25.00
CA PRO A 7 -21.60 33.41 -23.56
C PRO A 7 -20.19 33.75 -23.09
N GLN A 8 -20.04 34.92 -22.47
CA GLN A 8 -18.77 35.41 -21.96
C GLN A 8 -18.24 34.39 -20.95
N GLU A 9 -17.21 33.64 -21.35
CA GLU A 9 -16.63 32.62 -20.49
C GLU A 9 -16.19 33.24 -19.18
N SER A 10 -16.58 32.62 -18.06
CA SER A 10 -16.21 33.10 -16.73
C SER A 10 -14.69 33.23 -16.65
N GLU A 11 -14.20 34.37 -16.14
CA GLU A 11 -12.78 34.65 -15.94
C GLU A 11 -12.08 33.52 -15.14
N LEU A 12 -12.83 32.85 -14.27
CA LEU A 12 -12.39 31.66 -13.53
C LEU A 12 -11.97 30.51 -14.46
N ILE A 13 -12.79 30.21 -15.47
CA ILE A 13 -12.57 29.13 -16.43
C ILE A 13 -11.38 29.49 -17.32
N VAL A 14 -11.30 30.75 -17.77
CA VAL A 14 -10.18 31.24 -18.57
C VAL A 14 -8.85 31.09 -17.82
N ASN A 15 -8.81 31.50 -16.55
CA ASN A 15 -7.61 31.40 -15.72
C ASN A 15 -7.28 29.94 -15.34
N GLY A 16 -8.29 29.11 -15.08
CA GLY A 16 -8.13 27.67 -14.88
C GLY A 16 -7.52 26.97 -16.10
N ARG A 17 -8.01 27.28 -17.31
CA ARG A 17 -7.44 26.78 -18.57
C ARG A 17 -5.98 27.19 -18.73
N LYS A 18 -5.67 28.48 -18.58
CA LYS A 18 -4.30 28.99 -18.66
C LYS A 18 -3.38 28.25 -17.68
N ALA A 19 -3.82 28.06 -16.45
CA ALA A 19 -3.05 27.34 -15.43
C ALA A 19 -2.82 25.86 -15.79
N ALA A 20 -3.84 25.16 -16.30
CA ALA A 20 -3.72 23.77 -16.75
C ALA A 20 -2.76 23.62 -17.93
N TYR A 21 -2.86 24.50 -18.95
CA TYR A 21 -1.91 24.51 -20.08
C TYR A 21 -0.47 24.84 -19.63
N CYS A 22 -0.30 25.76 -18.68
CA CYS A 22 1.00 26.03 -18.08
C CYS A 22 1.56 24.82 -17.31
N ALA A 23 0.72 24.05 -16.63
CA ALA A 23 1.12 22.80 -15.99
C ALA A 23 1.55 21.76 -17.04
N ARG A 24 0.73 21.53 -18.08
CA ARG A 24 1.04 20.60 -19.18
C ARG A 24 2.40 20.89 -19.83
N ARG A 25 2.69 22.16 -20.10
CA ARG A 25 3.98 22.57 -20.71
C ARG A 25 5.19 22.17 -19.86
N ARG A 26 5.06 22.14 -18.53
CA ARG A 26 6.15 21.72 -17.62
C ARG A 26 6.32 20.21 -17.52
N LEU A 27 5.28 19.47 -17.90
CA LEU A 27 5.22 18.01 -17.81
C LEU A 27 5.71 17.34 -19.10
N ASN A 28 6.47 18.05 -19.94
CA ASN A 28 7.04 17.57 -21.21
C ASN A 28 6.03 16.90 -22.16
N GLY A 29 4.83 17.48 -22.28
CA GLY A 29 3.91 17.15 -23.38
C GLY A 29 3.49 15.68 -23.43
N ALA A 30 3.30 15.04 -22.27
CA ALA A 30 2.65 13.72 -22.23
C ALA A 30 1.37 13.73 -23.08
N ASP A 31 1.16 12.66 -23.86
CA ASP A 31 -0.06 12.45 -24.65
C ASP A 31 -1.25 12.32 -23.71
N LEU A 32 -1.89 13.47 -23.46
CA LEU A 32 -3.06 13.59 -22.61
C LEU A 32 -4.30 13.38 -23.46
N SER A 33 -5.23 12.54 -22.98
CA SER A 33 -6.54 12.49 -23.60
C SER A 33 -7.26 13.84 -23.45
N ASN A 34 -8.27 14.07 -24.28
CA ASN A 34 -9.12 15.27 -24.13
C ASN A 34 -9.77 15.31 -22.74
N GLN A 35 -10.17 14.15 -22.20
CA GLN A 35 -10.73 14.05 -20.86
C GLN A 35 -9.73 14.42 -19.77
N ASP A 36 -8.48 13.96 -19.88
CA ASP A 36 -7.43 14.30 -18.94
C ASP A 36 -7.16 15.81 -18.88
N MET A 37 -7.19 16.46 -20.05
CA MET A 37 -7.07 17.90 -20.15
C MET A 37 -8.25 18.62 -19.51
N GLU A 38 -9.49 18.17 -19.74
CA GLU A 38 -10.69 18.73 -19.11
C GLU A 38 -10.63 18.60 -17.59
N ASP A 39 -10.25 17.44 -17.07
CA ASP A 39 -10.14 17.21 -15.63
C ASP A 39 -9.04 18.09 -15.00
N MET A 40 -7.90 18.27 -15.68
CA MET A 40 -6.86 19.20 -15.26
C MET A 40 -7.37 20.65 -15.20
N ILE A 41 -8.17 21.06 -16.19
CA ILE A 41 -8.81 22.39 -16.23
C ILE A 41 -9.79 22.54 -15.07
N GLN A 42 -10.61 21.53 -14.79
CA GLN A 42 -11.55 21.55 -13.66
C GLN A 42 -10.80 21.65 -12.32
N ALA A 43 -9.75 20.85 -12.12
CA ALA A 43 -8.92 20.90 -10.91
C ALA A 43 -8.27 22.28 -10.71
N ALA A 44 -7.74 22.88 -11.79
CA ALA A 44 -7.18 24.23 -11.77
C ALA A 44 -8.25 25.28 -11.44
N THR A 45 -9.43 25.20 -12.07
CA THR A 45 -10.53 26.15 -11.89
C THR A 45 -11.07 26.12 -10.46
N MET A 46 -11.24 24.93 -9.89
CA MET A 46 -11.68 24.74 -8.50
C MET A 46 -10.69 25.35 -7.50
N ALA A 47 -9.39 25.14 -7.71
CA ALA A 47 -8.35 25.71 -6.87
C ALA A 47 -8.24 27.23 -7.02
N TYR A 48 -8.38 27.75 -8.24
CA TYR A 48 -8.42 29.19 -8.50
C TYR A 48 -9.62 29.84 -7.79
N TRP A 49 -10.82 29.29 -7.98
CA TRP A 49 -12.05 29.80 -7.37
C TRP A 49 -11.98 29.81 -5.84
N LYS A 50 -11.47 28.74 -5.24
CA LYS A 50 -11.29 28.64 -3.79
C LYS A 50 -10.45 29.79 -3.25
N HIS A 51 -9.26 30.00 -3.80
CA HIS A 51 -8.36 31.05 -3.28
C HIS A 51 -8.79 32.46 -3.66
N HIS A 52 -9.47 32.62 -4.79
CA HIS A 52 -10.09 33.89 -5.17
C HIS A 52 -11.21 34.27 -4.18
N ARG A 53 -12.04 33.31 -3.75
CA ARG A 53 -13.04 33.53 -2.69
C ARG A 53 -12.43 33.90 -1.35
N GLU A 54 -11.23 33.42 -1.05
CA GLU A 54 -10.47 33.76 0.15
C GLU A 54 -9.83 35.16 0.09
N GLY A 55 -10.06 35.94 -0.98
CA GLY A 55 -9.49 37.27 -1.15
C GLY A 55 -7.99 37.28 -1.44
N ARG A 56 -7.44 36.15 -1.91
CA ARG A 56 -6.01 36.04 -2.25
C ARG A 56 -5.72 36.81 -3.54
N PRO A 57 -4.49 37.35 -3.69
CA PRO A 57 -4.11 38.08 -4.89
C PRO A 57 -4.10 37.15 -6.12
N ILE A 58 -4.50 37.68 -7.29
CA ILE A 58 -4.63 36.93 -8.55
C ILE A 58 -3.40 36.05 -8.88
N PRO A 59 -2.14 36.54 -8.75
CA PRO A 59 -0.96 35.71 -9.00
C PRO A 59 -0.87 34.48 -8.09
N PHE A 60 -1.30 34.60 -6.83
CA PHE A 60 -1.33 33.48 -5.88
C PHE A 60 -2.36 32.43 -6.31
N CYS A 61 -3.58 32.88 -6.65
CA CYS A 61 -4.64 31.99 -7.14
C CYS A 61 -4.19 31.21 -8.37
N PHE A 62 -3.49 31.87 -9.31
CA PHE A 62 -2.94 31.23 -10.49
C PHE A 62 -1.88 30.17 -10.17
N VAL A 63 -0.97 30.45 -9.24
CA VAL A 63 0.06 29.48 -8.83
C VAL A 63 -0.58 28.24 -8.19
N CYS A 64 -1.56 28.44 -7.30
CA CYS A 64 -2.30 27.33 -6.68
C CYS A 64 -3.09 26.52 -7.70
N ALA A 65 -3.74 27.17 -8.66
CA ALA A 65 -4.44 26.51 -9.77
C ALA A 65 -3.50 25.63 -10.60
N ARG A 66 -2.33 26.14 -10.94
CA ARG A 66 -1.31 25.39 -11.70
C ARG A 66 -0.79 24.18 -10.91
N GLN A 67 -0.50 24.36 -9.62
CA GLN A 67 -0.07 23.25 -8.75
C GLN A 67 -1.15 22.19 -8.59
N ALA A 68 -2.43 22.58 -8.56
CA ALA A 68 -3.54 21.65 -8.47
C ALA A 68 -3.66 20.77 -9.74
N ALA A 69 -3.53 21.38 -10.93
CA ALA A 69 -3.49 20.64 -12.20
C ALA A 69 -2.28 19.69 -12.27
N GLU A 70 -1.10 20.15 -11.85
CA GLU A 70 0.11 19.33 -11.80
C GLU A 70 -0.05 18.14 -10.84
N LYS A 71 -0.63 18.37 -9.66
CA LYS A 71 -0.93 17.33 -8.68
C LYS A 71 -1.98 16.34 -9.19
N TYR A 72 -2.99 16.80 -9.93
CA TYR A 72 -3.97 15.94 -10.58
C TYR A 72 -3.28 15.00 -11.56
N PHE A 73 -2.46 15.56 -12.46
CA PHE A 73 -1.68 14.78 -13.42
C PHE A 73 -0.85 13.68 -12.76
N TYR A 74 -0.07 13.99 -11.72
CA TYR A 74 0.71 12.96 -11.04
C TYR A 74 -0.12 11.91 -10.30
N ARG A 75 -1.30 12.26 -9.80
CA ARG A 75 -2.12 11.33 -8.99
C ARG A 75 -3.03 10.45 -9.82
N ARG A 76 -3.64 11.02 -10.85
CA ARG A 76 -4.70 10.37 -11.63
C ARG A 76 -4.21 9.88 -12.99
N ILE A 77 -3.36 10.66 -13.65
CA ILE A 77 -2.94 10.37 -15.03
C ILE A 77 -1.69 9.49 -15.02
N LEU A 78 -0.65 9.90 -14.29
CA LEU A 78 0.56 9.09 -14.12
C LEU A 78 0.45 8.04 -13.01
N GLY A 79 -0.64 8.04 -12.23
CA GLY A 79 -0.90 7.07 -11.18
C GLY A 79 0.32 6.81 -10.29
N ARG A 80 0.70 7.76 -9.42
CA ARG A 80 1.86 7.66 -8.51
C ARG A 80 1.92 6.34 -7.70
N SER A 81 2.49 5.31 -8.32
CA SER A 81 3.44 4.38 -7.75
C SER A 81 4.83 4.75 -8.28
N PRO A 82 5.91 4.60 -7.50
CA PRO A 82 7.28 4.94 -7.93
C PRO A 82 7.82 4.06 -9.08
N ARG A 83 7.01 3.16 -9.62
CA ARG A 83 7.29 2.32 -10.78
C ARG A 83 6.07 2.45 -11.68
N SER A 84 6.16 3.18 -12.79
CA SER A 84 5.09 3.25 -13.81
C SER A 84 4.50 1.85 -14.01
N PRO A 85 3.27 1.59 -13.54
CA PRO A 85 2.73 0.24 -13.62
C PRO A 85 2.55 -0.07 -15.10
N LEU A 86 3.19 -1.15 -15.56
CA LEU A 86 2.99 -1.67 -16.90
C LEU A 86 1.53 -2.11 -17.03
N SER A 87 0.88 -1.71 -18.11
CA SER A 87 -0.45 -2.23 -18.44
C SER A 87 -0.34 -3.73 -18.69
N LEU A 88 -1.18 -4.53 -18.03
CA LEU A 88 -1.27 -5.97 -18.27
C LEU A 88 -1.93 -6.31 -19.61
N ASP A 89 -2.60 -5.32 -20.20
CA ASP A 89 -3.28 -5.43 -21.49
C ASP A 89 -2.41 -4.93 -22.65
N ALA A 90 -1.22 -4.38 -22.36
CA ALA A 90 -0.31 -3.95 -23.41
C ALA A 90 0.42 -5.18 -23.99
N PRO A 91 0.22 -5.50 -25.28
CA PRO A 91 0.97 -6.57 -25.92
C PRO A 91 2.45 -6.19 -25.90
N THR A 92 3.29 -7.08 -25.36
CA THR A 92 4.73 -6.83 -25.23
C THR A 92 5.47 -6.96 -26.57
N TYR A 93 4.88 -7.65 -27.55
CA TYR A 93 5.36 -7.76 -28.95
C TYR A 93 4.20 -8.02 -29.93
N ASP A 94 4.43 -7.72 -31.21
CA ASP A 94 3.52 -7.93 -32.34
C ASP A 94 3.19 -9.44 -32.48
N GLY A 95 2.04 -9.85 -31.91
CA GLY A 95 1.57 -11.24 -31.90
C GLY A 95 1.91 -12.06 -30.65
N GLY A 96 2.37 -11.45 -29.55
CA GLY A 96 2.61 -12.14 -28.28
C GLY A 96 1.43 -12.06 -27.29
N ASP A 97 1.26 -13.12 -26.49
CA ASP A 97 0.25 -13.21 -25.42
C ASP A 97 0.34 -12.02 -24.45
N SER A 98 -0.81 -11.56 -23.97
CA SER A 98 -0.86 -10.44 -23.02
C SER A 98 -0.22 -10.83 -21.68
N PRO A 99 0.49 -9.91 -20.99
CA PRO A 99 1.08 -10.18 -19.68
C PRO A 99 0.09 -10.73 -18.64
N TYR A 100 -1.21 -10.45 -18.80
CA TYR A 100 -2.26 -11.03 -17.98
C TYR A 100 -2.31 -12.56 -18.04
N GLU A 101 -2.03 -13.17 -19.20
CA GLU A 101 -2.06 -14.63 -19.36
C GLU A 101 -0.90 -15.34 -18.63
N TRP A 102 0.20 -14.63 -18.39
CA TRP A 102 1.34 -15.17 -17.63
C TRP A 102 1.13 -15.06 -16.11
N LEU A 103 0.14 -14.28 -15.68
CA LEU A 103 -0.26 -14.23 -14.28
C LEU A 103 -1.19 -15.42 -14.02
N ALA A 104 -0.67 -16.42 -13.31
CA ALA A 104 -1.50 -17.50 -12.80
C ALA A 104 -2.73 -16.89 -12.09
N PRO A 105 -3.96 -17.32 -12.40
CA PRO A 105 -5.16 -16.79 -11.77
C PRO A 105 -5.02 -16.97 -10.26
N SER A 106 -4.74 -15.87 -9.55
CA SER A 106 -5.05 -15.84 -8.13
C SER A 106 -6.55 -15.91 -8.10
N THR A 107 -7.10 -17.03 -7.63
CA THR A 107 -8.53 -17.22 -7.37
C THR A 107 -8.94 -16.20 -6.30
N LEU A 108 -9.16 -14.96 -6.75
CA LEU A 108 -9.69 -13.83 -5.99
C LEU A 108 -11.20 -14.03 -5.89
N THR A 109 -11.59 -15.11 -5.21
CA THR A 109 -12.79 -15.03 -4.39
C THR A 109 -12.47 -14.02 -3.29
N SER A 110 -13.38 -13.04 -3.13
CA SER A 110 -13.55 -11.97 -2.13
C SER A 110 -13.26 -12.32 -0.64
N ASP A 111 -12.28 -13.14 -0.35
CA ASP A 111 -11.82 -13.55 0.95
C ASP A 111 -10.32 -13.29 1.01
N ASP A 112 -9.96 -12.00 1.02
CA ASP A 112 -8.62 -11.44 1.34
C ASP A 112 -8.21 -11.76 2.79
N THR A 113 -8.51 -12.96 3.25
CA THR A 113 -7.55 -13.72 4.02
C THR A 113 -6.25 -13.76 3.23
N LEU A 114 -5.33 -12.82 3.54
CA LEU A 114 -3.89 -13.03 3.55
C LEU A 114 -3.56 -14.23 4.47
N ARG A 115 -4.11 -15.38 4.11
CA ARG A 115 -3.84 -16.66 4.69
C ARG A 115 -2.40 -16.91 4.32
N LEU A 116 -1.56 -17.11 5.33
CA LEU A 116 -0.15 -17.39 5.14
C LEU A 116 0.05 -18.81 4.54
N ASP A 117 -0.94 -19.34 3.82
CA ASP A 117 -0.99 -20.67 3.21
C ASP A 117 0.05 -20.80 2.09
N TRP A 118 0.57 -19.66 1.58
CA TRP A 118 1.71 -19.65 0.66
C TRP A 118 3.04 -20.05 1.33
N LEU A 119 3.15 -19.93 2.66
CA LEU A 119 4.33 -20.35 3.41
C LEU A 119 3.98 -21.63 4.18
N SER A 120 4.59 -22.77 3.83
CA SER A 120 4.35 -24.01 4.56
C SER A 120 4.98 -23.98 5.96
N ASP A 121 4.51 -24.84 6.85
CA ASP A 121 5.06 -24.92 8.22
C ASP A 121 6.52 -25.37 8.21
N GLU A 122 6.88 -26.28 7.31
CA GLU A 122 8.24 -26.78 7.13
C GLU A 122 9.18 -25.67 6.65
N VAL A 123 8.71 -24.85 5.71
CA VAL A 123 9.49 -23.70 5.21
C VAL A 123 9.67 -22.66 6.32
N LEU A 124 8.62 -22.35 7.07
CA LEU A 124 8.72 -21.38 8.18
C LEU A 124 9.65 -21.88 9.30
N GLU A 125 9.62 -23.18 9.61
CA GLU A 125 10.57 -23.79 10.55
C GLU A 125 12.01 -23.74 10.04
N GLY A 126 12.22 -24.03 8.76
CA GLY A 126 13.52 -23.93 8.09
C GLY A 126 14.09 -22.52 8.18
N VAL A 127 13.30 -21.50 7.84
CA VAL A 127 13.70 -20.09 7.93
C VAL A 127 14.04 -19.70 9.38
N LEU A 128 13.24 -20.11 10.36
CA LEU A 128 13.51 -19.84 11.77
C LEU A 128 14.77 -20.54 12.29
N PHE A 129 15.10 -21.71 11.73
CA PHE A 129 16.33 -22.43 12.01
C PHE A 129 17.53 -21.72 11.39
N GLU A 130 17.47 -21.37 10.10
CA GLU A 130 18.52 -20.64 9.39
C GLU A 130 18.81 -19.29 10.03
N ALA A 131 17.78 -18.55 10.45
CA ALA A 131 17.94 -17.27 11.13
C ALA A 131 18.72 -17.40 12.45
N ARG A 132 18.56 -18.51 13.17
CA ARG A 132 19.35 -18.81 14.39
C ARG A 132 20.79 -19.16 14.05
N VAL A 133 21.02 -19.89 12.96
CA VAL A 133 22.37 -20.17 12.47
C VAL A 133 23.08 -18.88 12.08
N ALA A 134 22.41 -18.00 11.32
CA ALA A 134 22.92 -16.69 10.92
C ALA A 134 23.20 -15.77 12.13
N ALA A 135 22.37 -15.84 13.16
CA ALA A 135 22.58 -15.14 14.43
C ALA A 135 23.69 -15.75 15.32
N GLY A 136 24.39 -16.78 14.87
CA GLY A 136 25.56 -17.35 15.56
C GLY A 136 25.23 -18.37 16.65
N TYR A 137 24.06 -19.02 16.63
CA TYR A 137 23.71 -20.03 17.63
C TYR A 137 24.60 -21.28 17.47
N SER A 138 25.21 -21.73 18.56
CA SER A 138 26.00 -22.97 18.56
C SER A 138 25.13 -24.21 18.35
N LYS A 139 25.70 -25.32 17.84
CA LYS A 139 24.96 -26.58 17.61
C LYS A 139 24.20 -27.09 18.84
N ARG A 140 24.78 -26.94 20.04
CA ARG A 140 24.14 -27.28 21.32
C ARG A 140 22.97 -26.35 21.66
N CYS A 141 23.03 -25.08 21.24
CA CYS A 141 21.95 -24.13 21.42
C CYS A 141 20.78 -24.45 20.47
N LEU A 142 21.08 -24.80 19.21
CA LEU A 142 20.08 -25.14 18.19
C LEU A 142 19.19 -26.32 18.61
N SER A 143 19.78 -27.41 19.11
CA SER A 143 19.01 -28.59 19.57
C SER A 143 18.09 -28.27 20.75
N ARG A 144 18.50 -27.39 21.67
CA ARG A 144 17.69 -26.95 22.81
C ARG A 144 16.57 -25.98 22.40
N THR A 145 16.72 -25.28 21.28
CA THR A 145 15.76 -24.27 20.82
C THR A 145 14.60 -24.81 20.00
N GLN A 146 14.51 -26.12 19.75
CA GLN A 146 13.44 -26.70 18.92
C GLN A 146 12.02 -26.36 19.45
N GLY A 147 11.80 -26.45 20.76
CA GLY A 147 10.52 -26.02 21.36
C GLY A 147 10.24 -24.51 21.21
N THR A 148 11.30 -23.68 21.17
CA THR A 148 11.14 -22.24 20.92
C THR A 148 10.79 -21.94 19.47
N ILE A 149 11.31 -22.71 18.50
CA ILE A 149 10.97 -22.58 17.07
C ILE A 149 9.48 -22.85 16.89
N GLN A 150 8.95 -23.92 17.49
CA GLN A 150 7.52 -24.23 17.43
C GLN A 150 6.65 -23.14 18.05
N THR A 151 7.07 -22.59 19.19
CA THR A 151 6.35 -21.49 19.85
C THR A 151 6.35 -20.23 18.97
N ASP A 152 7.49 -19.89 18.36
CA ASP A 152 7.63 -18.71 17.53
C ASP A 152 6.84 -18.86 16.22
N LYS A 153 6.85 -20.05 15.61
CA LYS A 153 6.01 -20.42 14.46
C LYS A 153 4.54 -20.17 14.73
N GLN A 154 4.03 -20.66 15.86
CA GLN A 154 2.63 -20.47 16.25
C GLN A 154 2.27 -19.00 16.43
N ILE A 155 3.17 -18.20 17.03
CA ILE A 155 2.98 -16.75 17.18
C ILE A 155 2.92 -16.05 15.82
N ILE A 156 3.80 -16.42 14.88
CA ILE A 156 3.81 -15.84 13.53
C ILE A 156 2.51 -16.17 12.80
N ARG A 157 2.03 -17.43 12.86
CA ARG A 157 0.76 -17.84 12.25
C ARG A 157 -0.43 -17.06 12.80
N LEU A 158 -0.55 -16.97 14.12
CA LEU A 158 -1.63 -16.22 14.75
C LEU A 158 -1.55 -14.72 14.41
N ALA A 159 -0.35 -14.14 14.42
CA ALA A 159 -0.17 -12.74 14.05
C ALA A 159 -0.52 -12.48 12.57
N ALA A 160 -0.15 -13.38 11.66
CA ALA A 160 -0.49 -13.31 10.23
C ALA A 160 -2.01 -13.41 10.00
N ASN A 161 -2.69 -14.25 10.78
CA ASN A 161 -4.15 -14.37 10.76
C ASN A 161 -4.88 -13.14 11.33
N GLY A 162 -4.15 -12.14 11.82
CA GLY A 162 -4.69 -10.88 12.33
C GLY A 162 -4.97 -10.87 13.84
N HIS A 163 -4.52 -11.88 14.59
CA HIS A 163 -4.71 -11.88 16.04
C HIS A 163 -3.88 -10.78 16.73
N THR A 164 -4.49 -10.11 17.70
CA THR A 164 -3.83 -9.13 18.57
C THR A 164 -2.89 -9.83 19.57
N ASN A 165 -1.94 -9.09 20.15
CA ASN A 165 -1.05 -9.66 21.18
C ASN A 165 -1.84 -10.23 22.37
N ALA A 166 -2.93 -9.57 22.77
CA ALA A 166 -3.81 -10.03 23.84
C ALA A 166 -4.54 -11.34 23.48
N SER A 167 -5.05 -11.42 22.24
CA SER A 167 -5.71 -12.62 21.69
C SER A 167 -4.76 -13.82 21.65
N ILE A 168 -3.54 -13.61 21.15
CA ILE A 168 -2.47 -14.62 21.12
C ILE A 168 -2.10 -15.06 22.54
N ALA A 169 -1.95 -14.11 23.47
CA ALA A 169 -1.60 -14.40 24.86
C ALA A 169 -2.63 -15.31 25.53
N LYS A 170 -3.93 -15.02 25.34
CA LYS A 170 -5.05 -15.86 25.83
C LYS A 170 -5.01 -17.27 25.21
N LEU A 171 -4.79 -17.39 23.90
CA LEU A 171 -4.71 -18.69 23.20
C LEU A 171 -3.50 -19.53 23.63
N MET A 172 -2.37 -18.88 23.92
CA MET A 172 -1.13 -19.56 24.31
C MET A 172 -1.00 -19.77 25.83
N GLY A 173 -1.96 -19.30 26.64
CA GLY A 173 -1.87 -19.35 28.10
C GLY A 173 -0.70 -18.54 28.67
N THR A 174 -0.36 -17.39 28.06
CA THR A 174 0.75 -16.53 28.48
C THR A 174 0.30 -15.07 28.63
N THR A 175 1.23 -14.16 28.94
CA THR A 175 0.95 -12.72 29.07
C THR A 175 1.20 -11.96 27.77
N GLU A 176 0.46 -10.89 27.54
CA GLU A 176 0.63 -10.02 26.37
C GLU A 176 2.07 -9.48 26.24
N GLY A 177 2.67 -9.10 27.37
CA GLY A 177 4.07 -8.65 27.40
C GLY A 177 5.06 -9.71 26.90
N THR A 178 4.79 -10.99 27.19
CA THR A 178 5.61 -12.12 26.71
C THR A 178 5.50 -12.26 25.19
N ILE A 179 4.28 -12.19 24.65
CA ILE A 179 4.03 -12.26 23.19
C ILE A 179 4.70 -11.09 22.48
N ARG A 180 4.55 -9.86 22.99
CA ARG A 180 5.20 -8.66 22.43
C ARG A 180 6.71 -8.80 22.39
N ASN A 181 7.32 -9.25 23.49
CA ASN A 181 8.77 -9.45 23.57
C ASN A 181 9.25 -10.55 22.61
N ARG A 182 8.50 -11.66 22.51
CA ARG A 182 8.81 -12.75 21.56
C ARG A 182 8.73 -12.28 20.11
N ARG A 183 7.67 -11.56 19.72
CA ARG A 183 7.53 -11.01 18.37
C ARG A 183 8.69 -10.08 18.01
N GLN A 184 9.12 -9.22 18.94
CA GLN A 184 10.26 -8.36 18.72
C GLN A 184 11.57 -9.14 18.58
N ARG A 185 11.75 -10.21 19.37
CA ARG A 185 12.90 -11.11 19.26
C ARG A 185 12.92 -11.84 17.92
N VAL A 186 11.78 -12.37 17.48
CA VAL A 186 11.63 -13.03 16.17
C VAL A 186 11.96 -12.06 15.04
N ARG A 187 11.49 -10.81 15.11
CA ARG A 187 11.83 -9.78 14.12
C ARG A 187 13.35 -9.58 14.02
N ARG A 188 14.02 -9.31 15.14
CA ARG A 188 15.48 -9.16 15.19
C ARG A 188 16.23 -10.39 14.70
N LEU A 189 15.66 -11.58 14.94
CA LEU A 189 16.25 -12.83 14.47
C LEU A 189 16.19 -12.94 12.95
N LEU A 190 15.03 -12.63 12.36
CA LEU A 190 14.84 -12.67 10.90
C LEU A 190 15.64 -11.57 10.19
N GLU A 191 15.96 -10.47 10.87
CA GLU A 191 16.85 -9.42 10.34
C GLU A 191 18.26 -9.97 9.98
N TYR A 192 18.74 -11.04 10.64
CA TYR A 192 20.04 -11.66 10.29
C TYR A 192 20.04 -12.37 8.93
N LEU A 193 18.87 -12.66 8.36
CA LEU A 193 18.76 -13.26 7.02
C LEU A 193 18.71 -12.22 5.90
N LEU A 194 18.58 -10.94 6.25
CA LEU A 194 18.48 -9.88 5.27
C LEU A 194 19.88 -9.46 4.77
N PRO A 195 20.02 -9.09 3.49
CA PRO A 195 21.22 -8.42 3.00
C PRO A 195 21.51 -7.15 3.81
N VAL A 196 22.79 -6.83 3.98
CA VAL A 196 23.24 -5.65 4.77
C VAL A 196 22.63 -4.33 4.26
N ASP A 197 22.33 -4.25 2.96
CA ASP A 197 21.75 -3.08 2.31
C ASP A 197 20.21 -3.13 2.16
N ALA A 198 19.56 -4.16 2.72
CA ALA A 198 18.11 -4.30 2.63
C ALA A 198 17.42 -3.27 3.53
N ILE A 199 16.90 -2.21 2.91
CA ILE A 199 15.97 -1.27 3.55
C ILE A 199 14.61 -1.97 3.62
N VAL A 200 14.30 -2.55 4.78
CA VAL A 200 12.95 -3.05 5.03
C VAL A 200 12.10 -1.90 5.55
N ASP A 201 11.19 -1.41 4.70
CA ASP A 201 10.14 -0.50 5.09
C ASP A 201 9.16 -1.23 6.01
N TYR A 202 9.45 -1.17 7.31
CA TYR A 202 8.52 -1.61 8.33
C TYR A 202 7.47 -0.54 8.58
N ASP A 203 6.20 -0.89 8.38
CA ASP A 203 5.13 -0.10 8.98
C ASP A 203 5.28 -0.15 10.51
N ARG A 204 5.68 0.98 11.10
CA ARG A 204 5.90 1.14 12.55
C ARG A 204 4.65 0.86 13.37
N THR A 205 3.48 0.92 12.75
CA THR A 205 2.21 0.66 13.44
C THR A 205 2.00 -0.84 13.70
N GLY A 206 2.57 -1.70 12.85
CA GLY A 206 2.67 -3.14 13.12
C GLY A 206 1.34 -3.87 12.94
N GLY A 207 1.13 -4.40 11.73
CA GLY A 207 0.00 -5.25 11.39
C GLY A 207 -1.22 -4.46 10.91
N ASN A 208 -2.11 -5.15 10.19
CA ASN A 208 -3.32 -4.55 9.63
C ASN A 208 -4.32 -4.21 10.77
N HIS A 209 -4.19 -3.00 11.33
CA HIS A 209 -5.02 -2.52 12.44
C HIS A 209 -6.51 -2.46 12.12
N HIS A 210 -6.86 -2.24 10.86
CA HIS A 210 -8.24 -2.32 10.39
C HIS A 210 -8.81 -3.72 10.63
N ARG A 211 -8.06 -4.74 10.22
CA ARG A 211 -8.45 -6.14 10.41
C ARG A 211 -8.44 -6.58 11.88
N ALA A 212 -7.48 -6.08 12.67
CA ALA A 212 -7.48 -6.32 14.12
C ALA A 212 -8.74 -5.74 14.79
N ARG A 213 -9.17 -4.54 14.36
CA ARG A 213 -10.44 -3.94 14.81
C ARG A 213 -11.65 -4.73 14.32
N GLU A 214 -11.66 -5.20 13.07
CA GLU A 214 -12.72 -6.06 12.56
C GLU A 214 -12.85 -7.34 13.41
N ILE A 215 -11.74 -8.04 13.71
CA ILE A 215 -11.77 -9.24 14.55
C ILE A 215 -12.29 -8.92 15.97
N GLN A 216 -11.94 -7.76 16.53
CA GLN A 216 -12.46 -7.31 17.82
C GLN A 216 -13.95 -6.98 17.79
N LEU A 217 -14.48 -6.52 16.65
CA LEU A 217 -15.89 -6.17 16.47
C LEU A 217 -16.75 -7.38 16.09
N THR A 218 -16.20 -8.32 15.32
CA THR A 218 -16.89 -9.51 14.80
C THR A 218 -16.96 -10.64 15.82
N TYR A 219 -15.96 -10.77 16.69
CA TYR A 219 -15.91 -11.85 17.68
C TYR A 219 -15.95 -11.30 19.10
N PRO A 220 -16.95 -11.68 19.93
CA PRO A 220 -17.12 -11.14 21.29
C PRO A 220 -15.93 -11.45 22.21
N ASP A 221 -15.17 -12.52 21.91
CA ASP A 221 -13.93 -12.88 22.60
C ASP A 221 -12.66 -12.23 22.02
N GLN A 222 -12.79 -11.40 20.96
CA GLN A 222 -11.67 -10.85 20.18
C GLN A 222 -10.76 -11.92 19.57
N GLN A 223 -11.34 -13.07 19.22
CA GLN A 223 -10.65 -14.23 18.66
C GLN A 223 -11.38 -14.72 17.41
N LYS A 224 -10.65 -14.83 16.29
CA LYS A 224 -11.14 -15.60 15.14
C LYS A 224 -11.16 -17.09 15.54
N PRO A 225 -12.23 -17.86 15.25
CA PRO A 225 -12.25 -19.29 15.49
C PRO A 225 -11.08 -19.93 14.72
N VAL A 226 -10.29 -20.74 15.42
CA VAL A 226 -9.23 -21.53 14.80
C VAL A 226 -9.93 -22.56 13.91
N PRO A 227 -9.62 -22.62 12.59
CA PRO A 227 -10.17 -23.67 11.75
C PRO A 227 -9.71 -25.02 12.31
N THR A 228 -10.66 -25.83 12.75
CA THR A 228 -10.44 -27.24 13.07
C THR A 228 -10.15 -27.96 11.76
N THR A 229 -8.88 -28.27 11.53
CA THR A 229 -8.45 -29.37 10.66
C THR A 229 -8.75 -30.71 11.33
#